data_AF-A0A3D5E812-F1
#
_entry.id   AF-A0A3D5E812-F1
#
_cell.length_a   1.000
_cell.length_b   1.000
_cell.length_c   1.000
_cell.angle_alpha   90.00
_cell.angle_beta   90.00
_cell.angle_gamma   90.00
#
_symmetry.space_group_name_H-M   'P 1'
#
loop_
_entity.id
_entity.type
_entity.pdbx_description
1 polymer ?
#
loop_
_entity_poly.entity_id
_entity_poly.type
_entity_poly.pdbx_seq_one_letter_code
_entity_poly.pdbx_strand_id
1 'polypeptide(L)' 'VGAVLVKDGHIVGEGFTSPAGGPHAEVVAIMDAGEDCKGSTCYVSLEPCSHY' A
#
# COMPACT_ATOMS: atom_id res chain seq x y z
N VAL A 1 0.21 -8.68 -5.92
CA VAL A 1 -0.88 -7.99 -5.17
C VAL A 1 -0.82 -6.52 -5.51
N GLY A 2 -1.94 -5.82 -5.49
CA GLY A 2 -1.99 -4.35 -5.63
C GLY A 2 -2.57 -3.70 -4.38
N ALA A 3 -2.11 -2.49 -4.06
CA ALA A 3 -2.58 -1.67 -2.96
C ALA A 3 -2.69 -0.19 -3.38
N VAL A 4 -3.72 0.49 -2.87
CA VAL A 4 -3.95 1.93 -3.08
C VAL A 4 -4.35 2.56 -1.75
N LEU A 5 -3.71 3.67 -1.39
CA LEU A 5 -4.08 4.50 -0.24
C LEU A 5 -4.93 5.68 -0.71
N VAL A 6 -6.09 5.85 -0.09
CA VAL A 6 -7.03 6.93 -0.41
C VAL A 6 -7.27 7.79 0.82
N LYS A 7 -7.12 9.11 0.68
CA LYS A 7 -7.40 10.09 1.73
C LYS A 7 -8.25 11.22 1.15
N ASP A 8 -9.33 11.55 1.83
CA ASP A 8 -10.27 12.61 1.42
C ASP A 8 -10.76 12.47 -0.04
N GLY A 9 -10.94 11.22 -0.50
CA GLY A 9 -11.38 10.91 -1.87
C GLY A 9 -10.28 10.96 -2.94
N HIS A 10 -9.04 11.24 -2.55
CA HIS A 10 -7.88 11.29 -3.45
C HIS A 10 -6.95 10.10 -3.23
N ILE A 11 -6.38 9.56 -4.31
CA ILE A 11 -5.29 8.59 -4.22
C ILE A 11 -4.05 9.34 -3.74
N VAL A 12 -3.49 8.88 -2.62
CA VAL A 12 -2.28 9.45 -2.02
C VAL A 12 -1.08 8.52 -2.14
N GLY A 13 -1.28 7.24 -2.48
CA GLY A 13 -0.18 6.34 -2.82
C GLY A 13 -0.64 5.07 -3.51
N GLU A 14 0.22 4.54 -4.37
CA GLU A 14 -0.04 3.34 -5.17
C GLU A 14 1.10 2.33 -5.04
N GLY A 15 0.78 1.04 -5.05
CA GLY A 15 1.79 0.00 -4.90
C GLY A 15 1.39 -1.34 -5.51
N PHE A 16 2.39 -2.06 -6.00
CA PHE A 16 2.25 -3.45 -6.42
C PHE A 16 3.43 -4.28 -5.87
N THR A 17 3.18 -5.57 -5.63
CA THR A 17 4.21 -6.49 -5.14
C THR A 17 5.39 -6.53 -6.12
N SER A 18 6.58 -6.27 -5.59
CA SER A 18 7.83 -6.41 -6.34
C SER A 18 8.13 -7.87 -6.70
N PRO A 19 9.12 -8.15 -7.57
CA PRO A 19 9.61 -9.52 -7.77
C PRO A 19 9.96 -10.22 -6.45
N ALA A 20 9.97 -11.56 -6.47
CA ALA A 20 10.15 -12.38 -5.27
C ALA A 20 11.36 -11.92 -4.43
N GLY A 21 11.13 -11.73 -3.12
CA GLY A 21 12.11 -11.16 -2.18
C GLY A 21 12.07 -9.64 -2.04
N GLY A 22 11.29 -8.94 -2.87
CA GLY A 22 11.05 -7.51 -2.76
C GLY A 22 9.84 -7.16 -1.87
N PRO A 23 9.55 -5.87 -1.68
CA PRO A 23 8.45 -5.39 -0.85
C PRO A 23 7.07 -5.80 -1.39
N HIS A 24 6.15 -6.04 -0.46
CA HIS A 24 4.74 -6.21 -0.77
C HIS A 24 4.08 -4.90 -1.21
N ALA A 25 2.90 -5.03 -1.83
CA ALA A 25 2.17 -3.90 -2.40
C ALA A 25 1.87 -2.82 -1.36
N GLU A 26 1.44 -3.22 -0.15
CA GLU A 26 1.16 -2.30 0.95
C GLU A 26 2.40 -1.50 1.36
N VAL A 27 3.59 -2.10 1.37
CA VAL A 27 4.83 -1.41 1.71
C VAL A 27 5.16 -0.35 0.66
N VAL A 28 5.04 -0.70 -0.62
CA VAL A 28 5.28 0.22 -1.73
C VAL A 28 4.29 1.40 -1.68
N ALA A 29 2.99 1.12 -1.48
CA ALA A 29 1.97 2.16 -1.40
C ALA A 29 2.18 3.10 -0.21
N ILE A 30 2.58 2.58 0.97
CA ILE A 30 2.89 3.39 2.15
C ILE A 30 4.11 4.28 1.91
N MET A 31 5.15 3.76 1.25
CA MET A 31 6.35 4.53 0.91
C MET A 31 6.04 5.65 -0.09
N ASP A 32 5.18 5.37 -1.08
CA ASP A 32 4.72 6.34 -2.08
C ASP A 32 3.89 7.47 -1.43
N ALA A 33 2.97 7.12 -0.51
CA ALA A 33 2.14 8.08 0.19
C ALA A 33 2.87 8.92 1.24
N GLY A 34 4.00 8.46 1.77
CA GLY A 34 4.75 9.15 2.80
C GLY A 34 3.88 9.53 4.01
N GLU A 35 3.92 10.81 4.40
CA GLU A 35 3.13 11.31 5.54
C GLU A 35 1.61 11.29 5.29
N ASP A 36 1.17 11.34 4.03
CA ASP A 36 -0.26 11.30 3.68
C ASP A 36 -0.89 9.92 3.88
N CYS A 37 -0.07 8.88 4.09
CA CYS A 37 -0.53 7.57 4.53
C CYS A 37 -1.34 7.66 5.84
N LYS A 38 -1.00 8.59 6.75
CA LYS A 38 -1.67 8.70 8.05
C LYS A 38 -3.12 9.16 7.88
N GLY A 39 -4.04 8.35 8.40
CA GLY A 39 -5.48 8.59 8.34
C GLY A 39 -6.11 8.26 6.99
N SER A 40 -5.35 7.69 6.04
CA SER A 40 -5.89 7.17 4.78
C SER A 40 -6.51 5.79 4.95
N THR A 41 -7.32 5.39 3.97
CA THR A 41 -7.87 4.04 3.84
C THR A 41 -7.04 3.26 2.82
N CYS A 42 -6.58 2.07 3.20
CA CYS A 42 -5.88 1.15 2.30
C CYS A 42 -6.86 0.17 1.64
N TYR A 43 -6.89 0.14 0.32
CA TYR A 43 -7.56 -0.87 -0.48
C TYR A 43 -6.50 -1.83 -1.01
N VAL A 44 -6.60 -3.11 -0.66
CA VAL A 44 -5.63 -4.14 -1.04
C VAL A 44 -6.35 -5.33 -1.67
N SER A 45 -5.76 -5.89 -2.73
CA SER A 45 -6.39 -6.97 -3.50
C SER A 45 -6.32 -8.35 -2.83
N LEU A 46 -5.57 -8.48 -1.74
CA LEU A 46 -5.39 -9.69 -0.96
C LEU A 46 -5.14 -9.29 0.51
N GLU A 47 -5.52 -10.14 1.47
CA GLU A 47 -5.26 -9.88 2.89
C GLU A 47 -3.75 -9.63 3.15
N PRO A 48 -3.38 -8.57 3.90
CA PRO A 48 -1.98 -8.33 4.27
C PRO A 48 -1.36 -9.50 5.04
N CYS A 49 -0.07 -9.76 4.83
CA CYS A 49 0.61 -10.85 5.50
C CYS A 49 0.74 -10.63 7.02
N SER A 50 0.75 -11.72 7.78
CA SER A 50 0.83 -11.74 9.26
C SER A 50 1.92 -12.68 9.79
N HIS A 51 2.95 -12.93 8.98
CA HIS A 51 4.10 -13.79 9.27
C HIS A 51 5.41 -13.10 8.91
N TYR A 52 6.54 -13.75 9.21
CA TYR A 52 7.90 -13.28 8.91
C TYR A 52 8.52 -14.08 7.77
#